data_AF-A0A7L2UA70-F1
#
_entry.id   AF-A0A7L2UA70-F1
#
_cell.length_a   1.000
_cell.length_b   1.000
_cell.length_c   1.000
_cell.angle_alpha   90.00
_cell.angle_beta   90.00
_cell.angle_gamma   90.00
#
_symmetry.space_group_name_H-M   'P 1'
#
loop_
_entity.id
_entity.type
_entity.pdbx_description
1 polymer ?
#
loop_
_entity_poly.entity_id
_entity_poly.type
_entity_poly.pdbx_seq_one_letter_code
_entity_poly.pdbx_strand_id
1 'polypeptide(L)'
;MAGWGRALLSPAALLVVVQLVWAPDPYGEECRSKTYPPSGPTFKGNIPTYVINLDLPPSKRWDNLMHDKKIQLKTVVQNIKDIANTFFPSGKIVDIVDNKI
;
A
#
# COMPACT_ATOMS: atom_id res chain seq x y z
N MET A 1 55.19 20.87 -18.84
CA MET A 1 54.72 20.23 -20.08
C MET A 1 54.20 18.86 -19.69
N ALA A 2 52.87 18.75 -19.54
CA ALA A 2 51.97 17.99 -20.43
C ALA A 2 52.20 16.46 -20.32
N GLY A 3 51.21 15.62 -20.05
CA GLY A 3 49.78 15.82 -20.18
C GLY A 3 48.97 14.88 -19.30
N TRP A 4 47.84 15.40 -18.82
CA TRP A 4 46.72 14.61 -18.35
C TRP A 4 46.26 13.69 -19.48
N GLY A 5 46.48 12.39 -19.33
CA GLY A 5 45.94 11.38 -20.22
C GLY A 5 44.42 11.40 -20.13
N ARG A 6 43.76 12.05 -21.09
CA ARG A 6 42.32 11.90 -21.30
C ARG A 6 42.09 10.49 -21.83
N ALA A 7 41.69 9.58 -20.95
CA ALA A 7 41.09 8.32 -21.37
C ALA A 7 39.79 8.64 -22.10
N LEU A 8 39.86 8.75 -23.43
CA LEU A 8 38.67 8.87 -24.28
C LEU A 8 38.00 7.49 -24.30
N LEU A 9 36.87 7.38 -23.59
CA LEU A 9 36.00 6.21 -23.70
C LEU A 9 35.64 6.01 -25.17
N SER A 10 35.79 4.78 -25.68
CA SER A 10 35.40 4.40 -27.03
C SER A 10 33.95 4.82 -27.30
N PRO A 11 33.60 5.33 -28.49
CA PRO A 11 32.23 5.70 -28.85
C PRO A 11 31.21 4.59 -28.57
N ALA A 12 31.62 3.33 -28.73
CA ALA A 12 30.80 2.17 -28.42
C ALA A 12 30.51 2.04 -26.91
N ALA A 13 31.49 2.32 -26.05
CA ALA A 13 31.31 2.27 -24.59
C ALA A 13 30.40 3.42 -24.11
N LEU A 14 30.52 4.60 -24.72
CA LEU A 14 29.59 5.72 -24.48
C LEU A 14 28.16 5.37 -24.93
N LEU A 15 27.98 4.72 -26.09
CA LEU A 15 26.66 4.29 -26.57
C LEU A 15 25.99 3.29 -25.62
N VAL A 16 26.74 2.31 -25.10
CA VAL A 16 26.21 1.30 -24.16
C VAL A 16 25.79 1.95 -22.83
N VAL A 17 26.57 2.90 -22.32
CA VAL A 17 26.21 3.64 -21.10
C VAL A 17 24.98 4.51 -21.32
N VAL A 18 24.84 5.17 -22.48
CA VAL A 18 23.65 5.96 -22.82
C VAL A 18 22.39 5.08 -22.88
N GLN A 19 22.49 3.86 -23.43
CA GLN A 19 21.35 2.93 -23.47
C GLN A 19 20.93 2.41 -22.09
N LEU A 20 21.87 2.23 -21.15
CA LEU A 20 21.57 1.89 -19.76
C LEU A 20 20.91 3.04 -18.99
N VAL A 21 21.32 4.28 -19.26
CA VAL A 21 20.76 5.48 -18.61
C VAL A 21 19.38 5.84 -19.16
N TRP A 22 19.10 5.52 -20.43
CA TRP A 22 17.79 5.70 -21.07
C TRP A 22 16.93 4.44 -21.09
N ALA A 23 17.31 3.39 -20.35
CA ALA A 23 16.45 2.24 -20.19
C ALA A 23 15.11 2.71 -19.58
N PRO A 24 13.98 2.57 -20.28
CA PRO A 24 12.70 2.96 -19.73
C PRO A 24 12.44 2.10 -18.48
N ASP A 25 11.95 2.74 -17.41
CA ASP A 25 11.55 2.04 -16.20
C ASP A 25 10.51 0.97 -16.58
N PRO A 26 10.73 -0.33 -16.31
CA PRO A 26 9.78 -1.39 -16.65
C PRO A 26 8.42 -1.23 -15.95
N TYR A 27 8.35 -0.41 -14.90
CA TYR A 27 7.11 -0.04 -14.20
C TYR A 27 6.69 1.41 -14.46
N GLY A 28 7.47 2.17 -15.22
CA GLY A 28 7.13 3.53 -15.64
C GLY A 28 5.93 3.50 -16.56
N GLU A 29 4.94 4.33 -16.29
CA GLU A 29 3.80 4.53 -17.18
C GLU A 29 3.74 5.97 -17.69
N GLU A 30 3.25 6.11 -18.92
CA GLU A 30 2.91 7.42 -19.48
C GLU A 30 1.79 8.08 -18.66
N CYS A 31 1.84 9.41 -18.57
CA CYS A 31 0.85 10.18 -17.82
C CYS A 31 -0.58 9.90 -18.28
N ARG A 32 -1.42 9.38 -17.36
CA ARG A 32 -2.84 9.14 -17.63
C ARG A 32 -3.60 10.46 -17.67
N SER A 33 -4.49 10.60 -18.65
CA SER A 33 -5.38 11.76 -18.80
C SER A 33 -6.83 11.33 -18.76
N LYS A 34 -7.74 12.25 -18.42
CA LYS A 34 -9.20 12.03 -18.41
C LYS A 34 -9.66 10.89 -17.48
N THR A 35 -8.93 10.66 -16.39
CA THR A 35 -9.26 9.65 -15.37
C THR A 35 -10.28 10.13 -14.33
N TYR A 36 -10.74 11.37 -14.46
CA TYR A 36 -11.77 11.96 -13.61
C TYR A 36 -13.00 12.38 -14.45
N PRO A 37 -14.24 12.07 -14.01
CA PRO A 37 -14.58 11.34 -12.78
C PRO A 37 -14.09 9.88 -12.77
N PRO A 38 -13.78 9.31 -11.59
CA PRO A 38 -13.21 7.97 -11.49
C PRO A 38 -14.10 6.92 -12.15
N SER A 39 -13.53 6.14 -13.05
CA SER A 39 -14.24 5.10 -13.79
C SER A 39 -13.27 4.03 -14.29
N GLY A 40 -13.80 2.93 -14.81
CA GLY A 40 -12.99 1.84 -15.38
C GLY A 40 -12.36 0.92 -14.33
N PRO A 41 -11.35 0.13 -14.72
CA PRO A 41 -10.85 -1.00 -13.92
C PRO A 41 -10.13 -0.60 -12.63
N THR A 42 -9.65 0.64 -12.53
CA THR A 42 -8.99 1.16 -11.32
C THR A 42 -9.98 1.75 -10.32
N PHE A 43 -11.23 1.98 -10.72
CA PHE A 43 -12.27 2.48 -9.84
C PHE A 43 -13.01 1.34 -9.16
N LYS A 44 -12.71 1.11 -7.87
CA LYS A 44 -13.32 0.04 -7.07
C LYS A 44 -14.69 0.39 -6.49
N GLY A 45 -15.21 1.58 -6.75
CA GLY A 45 -16.50 2.06 -6.27
C GLY A 45 -16.40 3.25 -5.31
N ASN A 46 -17.57 3.76 -4.93
CA ASN A 46 -17.69 4.88 -4.01
C ASN A 46 -17.52 4.44 -2.55
N ILE A 47 -17.07 5.37 -1.71
CA ILE A 47 -16.92 5.16 -0.28
C ILE A 47 -18.17 5.66 0.43
N PRO A 48 -18.86 4.83 1.24
CA PRO A 48 -20.02 5.26 2.01
C PRO A 48 -19.63 6.26 3.09
N THR A 49 -20.50 7.24 3.33
CA THR A 49 -20.36 8.22 4.42
C THR A 49 -21.17 7.77 5.62
N TYR A 50 -20.59 7.86 6.82
CA TYR A 50 -21.25 7.55 8.08
C TYR A 50 -21.31 8.79 8.97
N VAL A 51 -22.44 8.99 9.65
CA VAL A 51 -22.59 10.06 10.64
C VAL A 51 -22.35 9.46 12.02
N ILE A 52 -21.33 9.99 12.71
CA ILE A 52 -21.01 9.60 14.08
C ILE A 52 -21.61 10.65 15.02
N ASN A 53 -22.66 10.26 15.74
CA ASN A 53 -23.32 11.16 16.69
C ASN A 53 -22.49 11.28 17.97
N LEU A 54 -21.95 12.46 18.24
CA LEU A 54 -21.11 12.73 19.42
C LEU A 54 -21.92 12.88 20.71
N ASP A 55 -23.23 13.13 20.62
CA ASP A 55 -24.13 13.25 21.77
C ASP A 55 -24.44 11.88 22.40
N LEU A 56 -24.24 10.79 21.65
CA LEU A 56 -24.38 9.44 22.19
C LEU A 56 -23.22 9.10 23.14
N PRO A 57 -23.45 8.20 24.12
CA PRO A 57 -22.38 7.62 24.92
C PRO A 57 -21.27 7.03 24.01
N PRO A 58 -19.97 7.20 24.35
CA PRO A 58 -18.87 6.75 23.51
C PRO A 58 -18.98 5.31 23.01
N SER A 59 -19.50 4.39 23.84
CA SER A 59 -19.68 2.98 23.51
C SER A 59 -20.70 2.70 22.41
N LYS A 60 -21.64 3.61 22.13
CA LYS A 60 -22.72 3.44 21.15
C LYS A 60 -22.48 4.19 19.83
N ARG A 61 -21.51 5.10 19.79
CA ARG A 61 -21.29 6.00 18.64
C ARG A 61 -21.01 5.25 17.34
N TRP A 62 -20.42 4.08 17.46
CA TRP A 62 -19.95 3.28 16.34
C TRP A 62 -20.90 2.15 15.95
N ASP A 63 -22.02 1.94 16.66
CA ASP A 63 -22.88 0.77 16.48
C ASP A 63 -23.33 0.58 15.03
N ASN A 64 -23.77 1.66 14.37
CA ASN A 64 -24.22 1.62 12.97
C ASN A 64 -23.07 1.24 12.02
N LEU A 65 -21.91 1.87 12.15
CA LEU A 65 -20.74 1.55 11.32
C LEU A 65 -20.28 0.11 11.55
N MET A 66 -20.25 -0.33 12.80
CA MET A 66 -19.81 -1.66 13.19
C MET A 66 -20.79 -2.74 12.74
N HIS A 67 -22.10 -2.45 12.70
CA HIS A 67 -23.10 -3.35 12.14
C HIS A 67 -22.81 -3.63 10.67
N ASP A 68 -22.63 -2.58 9.86
CA ASP A 68 -22.38 -2.69 8.42
C ASP A 68 -21.03 -3.33 8.08
N LYS A 69 -19.98 -3.00 8.86
CA LYS A 69 -18.60 -3.43 8.59
C LYS A 69 -18.16 -4.68 9.36
N LYS A 70 -19.06 -5.27 10.15
CA LYS A 70 -18.79 -6.42 11.04
C LYS A 70 -18.00 -7.54 10.36
N ILE A 71 -18.43 -7.96 9.18
CA ILE A 71 -17.83 -9.09 8.47
C ILE A 71 -16.42 -8.74 7.97
N GLN A 72 -16.27 -7.57 7.33
CA GLN A 72 -14.97 -7.11 6.81
C GLN A 72 -13.96 -6.95 7.95
N LEU A 73 -14.39 -6.38 9.08
CA LEU A 73 -13.52 -6.22 10.25
C LEU A 73 -13.10 -7.57 10.83
N LYS A 74 -14.02 -8.53 10.96
CA LYS A 74 -13.68 -9.90 11.40
C LYS A 74 -12.63 -10.54 10.51
N THR A 75 -12.75 -10.39 9.19
CA THR A 75 -11.75 -10.90 8.23
C THR A 75 -10.38 -10.27 8.46
N VAL A 76 -10.31 -8.94 8.62
CA VAL A 76 -9.03 -8.26 8.88
C VAL A 76 -8.40 -8.73 10.19
N VAL A 77 -9.19 -8.82 11.26
CA VAL A 77 -8.72 -9.30 12.56
C VAL A 77 -8.19 -10.73 12.46
N GLN A 78 -8.91 -11.63 11.76
CA GLN A 78 -8.46 -13.00 11.57
C GLN A 78 -7.15 -13.08 10.78
N ASN A 79 -7.03 -12.34 9.67
CA ASN A 79 -5.80 -12.30 8.88
C ASN A 79 -4.59 -11.83 9.72
N ILE A 80 -4.79 -10.84 10.61
CA ILE A 80 -3.75 -10.38 11.53
C ILE A 80 -3.35 -11.49 12.51
N LYS A 81 -4.33 -12.21 13.07
CA LYS A 81 -4.08 -13.36 13.98
C LYS A 81 -3.30 -14.46 13.28
N ASP A 82 -3.65 -14.77 12.03
CA ASP A 82 -2.98 -15.81 11.24
C ASP A 82 -1.53 -15.44 10.94
N ILE A 83 -1.27 -14.17 10.59
CA ILE A 83 0.10 -13.66 10.42
C ILE A 83 0.87 -13.75 11.74
N ALA A 84 0.27 -13.29 12.85
CA ALA A 84 0.92 -13.34 14.15
C ALA A 84 1.26 -14.78 14.57
N ASN A 85 0.35 -15.73 14.37
CA ASN A 85 0.56 -17.14 14.67
C ASN A 85 1.60 -17.79 13.73
N THR A 86 1.79 -17.27 12.52
CA THR A 86 2.86 -17.73 11.62
C THR A 86 4.25 -17.44 12.21
N PHE A 87 4.43 -16.29 12.86
CA PHE A 87 5.71 -15.92 13.50
C PHE A 87 5.81 -16.42 14.95
N PHE A 88 4.68 -16.51 15.65
CA PHE A 88 4.59 -16.91 17.05
C PHE A 88 3.59 -18.06 17.23
N PRO A 89 3.97 -19.28 16.85
CA PRO A 89 3.05 -20.43 16.76
C PRO A 89 2.45 -20.87 18.10
N SER A 90 2.98 -20.39 19.21
CA SER A 90 2.40 -20.62 20.55
C SER A 90 1.00 -20.02 20.75
N GLY A 91 0.56 -19.09 19.89
CA GLY A 91 -0.73 -18.40 20.02
C GLY A 91 -0.87 -17.46 21.22
N LYS A 92 0.12 -17.43 22.13
CA LYS A 92 0.07 -16.72 23.40
C LYS A 92 -0.07 -15.20 23.24
N ILE A 93 0.51 -14.62 22.18
CA ILE A 93 0.41 -13.17 21.93
C ILE A 93 -1.03 -12.80 21.53
N VAL A 94 -1.66 -13.59 20.67
CA VAL A 94 -3.06 -13.38 20.27
C VAL A 94 -3.98 -13.52 21.47
N ASP A 95 -3.77 -14.55 22.29
CA ASP A 95 -4.56 -14.80 23.51
C ASP A 95 -4.50 -13.64 24.52
N ILE A 96 -3.33 -13.05 24.74
CA ILE A 96 -3.17 -11.89 25.63
C ILE A 96 -4.00 -10.69 25.12
N VAL A 97 -3.96 -10.42 23.82
CA VAL A 97 -4.68 -9.28 23.23
C VAL A 97 -6.18 -9.49 23.26
N ASP A 98 -6.68 -10.71 22.99
CA ASP A 98 -8.12 -10.97 22.96
C ASP A 98 -8.74 -11.00 24.36
N ASN A 99 -8.00 -11.46 25.38
CA ASN A 99 -8.59 -11.83 26.67
C ASN A 99 -8.07 -11.03 27.89
N LYS A 100 -6.98 -10.28 27.77
CA LYS A 100 -6.33 -9.61 28.93
C LYS A 100 -6.13 -8.11 28.78
N ILE A 101 -6.32 -7.55 27.60
CA ILE A 101 -6.28 -6.12 27.31
C ILE A 101 -7.71 -5.66 27.06
#